data_AF-A0A1E7YZV3-F1
#
_entry.id   AF-A0A1E7YZV3-F1
#
_cell.length_a   1.000
_cell.length_b   1.000
_cell.length_c   1.000
_cell.angle_alpha   90.00
_cell.angle_beta   90.00
_cell.angle_gamma   90.00
#
_symmetry.space_group_name_H-M   'P 1'
#
loop_
_entity.id
_entity.type
_entity.pdbx_description
1 polymer ?
#
loop_
_entity_poly.entity_id
_entity_poly.type
_entity_poly.pdbx_seq_one_letter_code
_entity_poly.pdbx_strand_id
1 'polypeptide(L)'
;MYRKWLRVCIGVVLAGSISACATMSPIAGNFPPITPRQSQTGAENGKVVRWGGTIIHTQPEASQTCFQVLAFRLNSEGRPETGRGESDQGRFLACAPGFYDPELYSAGREVSFIGTITGVQTMKVGGFDYPYPKLEASRVYLWPLRPPERVSRTVYINSGFGWGWGGPYFWGGPGWWWGYP
;
A
#
# COMPACT_ATOMS: atom_id res chain seq x y z
N MET A 1 42.07 -49.16 8.07
CA MET A 1 40.85 -48.91 7.27
C MET A 1 39.93 -47.79 7.81
N TYR A 2 40.40 -46.87 8.67
CA TYR A 2 39.54 -45.84 9.32
C TYR A 2 39.63 -44.43 8.70
N ARG A 3 40.63 -44.15 7.85
CA ARG A 3 40.90 -42.82 7.28
C ARG A 3 39.99 -42.40 6.12
N LYS A 4 39.28 -43.33 5.47
CA LYS A 4 38.37 -43.01 4.36
C LYS A 4 36.99 -42.55 4.83
N TRP A 5 36.53 -43.02 5.99
CA TRP A 5 35.22 -42.65 6.55
C TRP A 5 35.21 -41.26 7.19
N LEU A 6 36.36 -40.76 7.65
CA LEU A 6 36.45 -39.43 8.25
C LEU A 6 36.31 -38.28 7.23
N ARG A 7 36.59 -38.54 5.94
CA ARG A 7 36.50 -37.53 4.88
C ARG A 7 35.11 -37.41 4.27
N VAL A 8 34.26 -38.43 4.41
CA VAL A 8 32.89 -38.42 3.89
C VAL A 8 31.95 -37.67 4.83
N CYS A 9 32.19 -37.73 6.15
CA CYS A 9 31.38 -37.02 7.12
C CYS A 9 31.57 -35.48 7.10
N ILE A 10 32.67 -34.97 6.55
CA ILE A 10 32.94 -33.53 6.47
C ILE A 10 32.22 -32.88 5.27
N GLY A 11 31.89 -33.64 4.23
CA GLY A 11 31.20 -33.12 3.03
C GLY A 11 29.69 -32.88 3.21
N VAL A 12 29.06 -33.50 4.21
CA VAL A 12 27.59 -33.46 4.38
C VAL A 12 27.12 -32.38 5.37
N VAL A 13 28.03 -31.84 6.20
CA VAL A 13 27.68 -30.80 7.19
C VAL A 13 27.68 -29.38 6.57
N LEU A 14 28.18 -29.23 5.33
CA LEU A 14 28.18 -27.97 4.59
C LEU A 14 26.93 -27.75 3.72
N ALA A 15 25.87 -28.52 3.94
CA ALA A 15 24.52 -28.14 3.53
C ALA A 15 23.91 -27.24 4.61
N GLY A 16 24.57 -26.08 4.81
CA GLY A 16 24.18 -25.04 5.74
C GLY A 16 22.74 -24.63 5.49
N SER A 17 21.92 -24.88 6.49
CA SER A 17 20.53 -24.49 6.61
C SER A 17 20.38 -23.01 6.26
N ILE A 18 19.79 -22.71 5.10
CA ILE A 18 19.31 -21.37 4.80
C ILE A 18 18.09 -21.18 5.69
N SER A 19 18.31 -20.75 6.94
CA SER A 19 17.28 -20.18 7.79
C SER A 19 16.87 -18.84 7.18
N ALA A 20 16.13 -18.88 6.08
CA ALA A 20 15.41 -17.73 5.58
C ALA A 20 14.32 -17.45 6.61
N CYS A 21 14.59 -16.56 7.56
CA CYS A 21 13.52 -15.87 8.27
C CYS A 21 12.79 -15.03 7.22
N ALA A 22 11.83 -15.63 6.53
CA ALA A 22 10.82 -14.88 5.82
C ALA A 22 10.05 -14.10 6.89
N THR A 23 10.31 -12.80 6.98
CA THR A 23 9.58 -11.89 7.86
C THR A 23 8.14 -11.85 7.39
N MET A 24 7.32 -12.75 7.91
CA MET A 24 5.93 -12.87 7.50
C MET A 24 5.17 -11.66 8.04
N SER A 25 4.52 -10.92 7.13
CA SER A 25 3.72 -9.75 7.48
C SER A 25 2.67 -10.14 8.55
N PRO A 26 2.43 -9.31 9.59
CA PRO A 26 1.47 -9.63 10.65
C PRO A 26 0.02 -9.73 10.16
N ILE A 27 -0.22 -9.35 8.91
CA ILE A 27 -1.50 -9.46 8.21
C ILE A 27 -1.45 -10.44 7.02
N ALA A 28 -0.47 -11.34 7.00
CA ALA A 28 -0.39 -12.42 6.01
C ALA A 28 -1.52 -13.43 6.22
N GLY A 29 -1.97 -14.03 5.12
CA GLY A 29 -3.04 -15.04 5.14
C GLY A 29 -3.78 -15.08 3.81
N ASN A 30 -4.55 -16.16 3.62
CA ASN A 30 -5.44 -16.29 2.47
C ASN A 30 -6.85 -15.84 2.86
N PHE A 31 -7.40 -14.89 2.11
CA PHE A 31 -8.71 -14.31 2.36
C PHE A 31 -9.51 -14.26 1.05
N PRO A 32 -10.83 -14.40 1.11
CA PRO A 32 -11.66 -14.27 -0.08
C PRO A 32 -11.48 -12.87 -0.71
N PRO A 33 -11.43 -12.76 -2.05
CA PRO A 33 -11.20 -11.49 -2.76
C PRO A 33 -12.48 -10.63 -2.82
N ILE A 34 -13.08 -10.40 -1.66
CA ILE A 34 -14.30 -9.59 -1.50
C ILE A 34 -13.88 -8.15 -1.26
N THR A 35 -14.44 -7.23 -2.03
CA THR A 35 -14.18 -5.78 -1.88
C THR A 35 -15.24 -5.11 -1.01
N PRO A 36 -14.92 -3.96 -0.37
CA PRO A 36 -15.93 -3.14 0.30
C PRO A 36 -17.09 -2.77 -0.62
N ARG A 37 -16.80 -2.35 -1.86
CA ARG A 37 -17.82 -2.01 -2.86
C ARG A 37 -18.82 -3.14 -3.11
N GLN A 38 -18.36 -4.40 -3.18
CA GLN A 38 -19.24 -5.56 -3.32
C GLN A 38 -20.09 -5.81 -2.06
N SER A 39 -19.57 -5.45 -0.88
CA SER A 39 -20.23 -5.70 0.41
C SER A 39 -21.27 -4.63 0.79
N GLN A 40 -21.46 -3.60 -0.04
CA GLN A 40 -22.40 -2.50 0.22
C GLN A 40 -23.87 -2.95 0.27
N THR A 41 -24.20 -4.11 -0.30
CA THR A 41 -25.53 -4.71 -0.24
C THR A 41 -25.76 -5.55 1.01
N GLY A 42 -24.71 -5.83 1.79
CA GLY A 42 -24.75 -6.73 2.94
C GLY A 42 -24.73 -8.23 2.60
N ALA A 43 -24.63 -8.61 1.32
CA ALA A 43 -24.60 -10.01 0.89
C ALA A 43 -23.41 -10.81 1.44
N GLU A 44 -22.35 -10.11 1.86
CA GLU A 44 -21.08 -10.69 2.30
C GLU A 44 -20.94 -10.72 3.84
N ASN A 45 -22.00 -10.39 4.59
CA ASN A 45 -21.99 -10.43 6.05
C ASN A 45 -21.61 -11.81 6.60
N GLY A 46 -20.86 -11.83 7.70
CA GLY A 46 -20.32 -13.02 8.35
C GLY A 46 -19.01 -13.53 7.76
N LYS A 47 -18.57 -13.00 6.61
CA LYS A 47 -17.30 -13.42 5.98
C LYS A 47 -16.11 -12.70 6.64
N VAL A 48 -15.03 -13.45 6.83
CA VAL A 48 -13.74 -12.91 7.30
C VAL A 48 -12.96 -12.44 6.09
N VAL A 49 -12.53 -11.18 6.11
CA VAL A 49 -11.84 -10.52 5.00
C VAL A 49 -10.60 -9.78 5.48
N ARG A 50 -9.74 -9.47 4.52
CA ARG A 50 -8.60 -8.56 4.71
C ARG A 50 -8.78 -7.36 3.81
N TRP A 51 -9.06 -6.21 4.41
CA TRP A 51 -9.22 -4.94 3.72
C TRP A 51 -8.16 -3.96 4.20
N GLY A 52 -7.86 -2.98 3.39
CA GLY A 52 -6.94 -1.92 3.78
C GLY A 52 -7.03 -0.76 2.81
N GLY A 53 -6.41 0.33 3.20
CA GLY A 53 -6.47 1.55 2.44
C GLY A 53 -5.91 2.73 3.20
N THR A 54 -6.41 3.90 2.88
CA THR A 54 -6.01 5.16 3.50
C THR A 54 -7.07 5.63 4.48
N ILE A 55 -6.67 5.98 5.69
CA ILE A 55 -7.56 6.53 6.71
C ILE A 55 -8.10 7.87 6.22
N ILE A 56 -9.42 8.02 6.31
CA ILE A 56 -10.15 9.28 6.05
C ILE A 56 -10.41 9.98 7.39
N HIS A 57 -10.91 9.23 8.36
CA HIS A 57 -11.24 9.72 9.69
C HIS A 57 -11.11 8.61 10.73
N THR A 58 -10.67 8.98 11.94
CA THR A 58 -10.55 8.07 13.08
C THR A 58 -11.35 8.63 14.24
N GLN A 59 -12.28 7.84 14.75
CA GLN A 59 -13.19 8.23 15.81
C GLN A 59 -13.11 7.23 16.97
N PRO A 60 -12.40 7.57 18.05
CA PRO A 60 -12.47 6.82 19.29
C PRO A 60 -13.86 6.96 19.92
N GLU A 61 -14.39 5.84 20.40
CA GLU A 61 -15.62 5.73 21.18
C GLU A 61 -15.29 5.14 22.57
N ALA A 62 -16.32 4.93 23.41
CA ALA A 62 -16.11 4.47 24.79
C ALA A 62 -15.46 3.08 24.91
N SER A 63 -15.69 2.17 23.96
CA SER A 63 -15.23 0.77 24.01
C SER A 63 -14.42 0.33 22.78
N GLN A 64 -14.41 1.13 21.72
CA GLN A 64 -13.83 0.79 20.43
C GLN A 64 -13.36 2.07 19.72
N THR A 65 -12.54 1.90 18.69
CA THR A 65 -12.20 2.98 17.77
C THR A 65 -12.65 2.58 16.37
N CYS A 66 -13.41 3.46 15.72
CA CYS A 66 -13.90 3.25 14.37
C CYS A 66 -13.11 4.11 13.37
N PHE A 67 -12.70 3.49 12.28
CA PHE A 67 -11.92 4.07 11.20
C PHE A 67 -12.77 4.12 9.94
N GLN A 68 -12.91 5.30 9.36
CA GLN A 68 -13.42 5.46 8.00
C GLN A 68 -12.24 5.36 7.04
N VAL A 69 -12.31 4.43 6.09
CA VAL A 69 -11.17 4.09 5.25
C VAL A 69 -11.59 4.07 3.79
N LEU A 70 -10.77 4.69 2.93
CA LEU A 70 -10.87 4.53 1.49
C LEU A 70 -10.04 3.31 1.09
N ALA A 71 -10.68 2.26 0.61
CA ALA A 71 -10.04 0.98 0.36
C ALA A 71 -9.28 0.95 -0.96
N PHE A 72 -8.18 0.21 -0.98
CA PHE A 72 -7.39 -0.06 -2.18
C PHE A 72 -7.04 -1.54 -2.27
N ARG A 73 -6.60 -1.99 -3.45
CA ARG A 73 -6.03 -3.33 -3.59
C ARG A 73 -4.83 -3.47 -2.64
N LEU A 74 -4.67 -4.65 -2.06
CA LEU A 74 -3.52 -4.95 -1.21
C LEU A 74 -2.48 -5.71 -2.02
N ASN A 75 -1.20 -5.38 -1.82
CA ASN A 75 -0.09 -6.14 -2.36
C ASN A 75 0.08 -7.49 -1.63
N SER A 76 1.10 -8.26 -2.00
CA SER A 76 1.40 -9.56 -1.39
C SER A 76 1.65 -9.50 0.13
N GLU A 77 2.19 -8.38 0.63
CA GLU A 77 2.43 -8.13 2.05
C GLU A 77 1.16 -7.69 2.80
N GLY A 78 0.08 -7.44 2.08
CA GLY A 78 -1.18 -6.89 2.59
C GLY A 78 -1.18 -5.37 2.72
N ARG A 79 -0.18 -4.67 2.17
CA ARG A 79 -0.10 -3.21 2.17
C ARG A 79 -1.00 -2.62 1.07
N PRO A 80 -1.76 -1.55 1.34
CA PRO A 80 -2.56 -0.90 0.31
C PRO A 80 -1.69 -0.33 -0.82
N GLU A 81 -2.03 -0.66 -2.06
CA GLU A 81 -1.43 -0.11 -3.27
C GLU A 81 -2.01 1.30 -3.52
N THR A 82 -1.44 2.30 -2.86
CA THR A 82 -1.75 3.72 -3.08
C THR A 82 -0.79 4.31 -4.13
N GLY A 83 -1.28 5.14 -5.05
CA GLY A 83 -0.46 5.74 -6.10
C GLY A 83 -1.28 6.38 -7.23
N ARG A 84 -0.59 7.01 -8.20
CA ARG A 84 -1.23 7.53 -9.41
C ARG A 84 -1.73 6.37 -10.27
N GLY A 85 -3.03 6.36 -10.57
CA GLY A 85 -3.67 5.38 -11.44
C GLY A 85 -4.34 4.20 -10.73
N GLU A 86 -4.19 4.09 -9.40
CA GLU A 86 -4.87 3.04 -8.64
C GLU A 86 -6.33 3.42 -8.37
N SER A 87 -7.24 2.48 -8.68
CA SER A 87 -8.67 2.64 -8.43
C SER A 87 -9.03 2.21 -7.01
N ASP A 88 -9.85 2.99 -6.33
CA ASP A 88 -10.36 2.62 -5.01
C ASP A 88 -11.35 1.45 -5.10
N GLN A 89 -11.43 0.67 -4.02
CA GLN A 89 -12.35 -0.46 -3.87
C GLN A 89 -13.59 -0.09 -3.04
N GLY A 90 -13.92 1.21 -2.97
CA GLY A 90 -14.99 1.76 -2.14
C GLY A 90 -14.53 2.18 -0.75
N ARG A 91 -15.48 2.59 0.10
CA ARG A 91 -15.24 2.97 1.50
C ARG A 91 -15.83 1.94 2.44
N PHE A 92 -15.21 1.77 3.60
CA PHE A 92 -15.72 0.92 4.67
C PHE A 92 -15.48 1.55 6.04
N LEU A 93 -16.22 1.07 7.03
CA LEU A 93 -16.05 1.43 8.43
C LEU A 93 -15.46 0.22 9.16
N ALA A 94 -14.23 0.34 9.64
CA ALA A 94 -13.62 -0.69 10.48
C ALA A 94 -13.66 -0.27 11.94
N CYS A 95 -14.25 -1.07 12.81
CA CYS A 95 -14.25 -0.81 14.25
C CYS A 95 -13.42 -1.88 14.96
N ALA A 96 -12.44 -1.45 15.75
CA ALA A 96 -11.57 -2.31 16.53
C ALA A 96 -11.77 -2.03 18.02
N PRO A 97 -11.75 -3.05 18.90
CA PRO A 97 -11.88 -2.84 20.33
C PRO A 97 -10.72 -2.04 20.90
N GLY A 98 -11.01 -1.19 21.89
CA GLY A 98 -10.02 -0.34 22.56
C GLY A 98 -9.77 1.01 21.90
N PHE A 99 -8.77 1.70 22.42
CA PHE A 99 -8.38 3.04 22.01
C PHE A 99 -7.22 3.01 21.01
N TYR A 100 -7.40 3.68 19.88
CA TYR A 100 -6.34 3.97 18.92
C TYR A 100 -6.20 5.49 18.79
N ASP A 101 -4.97 5.98 18.97
CA ASP A 101 -4.68 7.41 18.99
C ASP A 101 -4.93 8.05 17.60
N PRO A 102 -5.86 9.02 17.47
CA PRO A 102 -6.13 9.71 16.21
C PRO A 102 -4.92 10.45 15.63
N GLU A 103 -3.92 10.81 16.43
CA GLU A 103 -2.71 11.47 15.95
C GLU A 103 -1.81 10.48 15.18
N LEU A 104 -1.69 9.24 15.70
CA LEU A 104 -0.95 8.17 15.04
C LEU A 104 -1.74 7.57 13.86
N TYR A 105 -3.05 7.36 14.06
CA TYR A 105 -4.00 6.86 13.07
C TYR A 105 -4.71 8.03 12.37
N SER A 106 -3.93 9.01 11.95
CA SER A 106 -4.41 10.22 11.30
C SER A 106 -4.81 9.98 9.84
N ALA A 107 -5.57 10.93 9.29
CA ALA A 107 -5.95 10.90 7.88
C ALA A 107 -4.72 10.83 6.96
N GLY A 108 -4.81 10.06 5.88
CA GLY A 108 -3.70 9.85 4.94
C GLY A 108 -2.78 8.67 5.31
N ARG A 109 -2.89 8.11 6.52
CA ARG A 109 -2.11 6.93 6.92
C ARG A 109 -2.62 5.67 6.22
N GLU A 110 -1.70 4.84 5.77
CA GLU A 110 -2.00 3.51 5.23
C GLU A 110 -2.22 2.52 6.36
N VAL A 111 -3.31 1.78 6.28
CA VAL A 111 -3.72 0.82 7.30
C VAL A 111 -4.33 -0.43 6.65
N SER A 112 -4.13 -1.57 7.28
CA SER A 112 -4.77 -2.83 6.90
C SER A 112 -5.47 -3.45 8.09
N PHE A 113 -6.57 -4.13 7.81
CA PHE A 113 -7.45 -4.75 8.78
C PHE A 113 -7.70 -6.20 8.40
N ILE A 114 -7.81 -7.05 9.41
CA ILE A 114 -8.42 -8.38 9.29
C ILE A 114 -9.62 -8.39 10.23
N GLY A 115 -10.76 -8.84 9.73
CA GLY A 115 -12.00 -8.78 10.49
C GLY A 115 -13.17 -9.47 9.81
N THR A 116 -14.31 -9.41 10.47
CA THR A 116 -15.57 -9.98 9.98
C THR A 116 -16.49 -8.87 9.50
N ILE A 117 -17.09 -9.04 8.33
CA ILE A 117 -18.11 -8.10 7.84
C ILE A 117 -19.39 -8.31 8.66
N THR A 118 -19.88 -7.29 9.35
CA THR A 118 -21.04 -7.43 10.26
C THR A 118 -22.30 -6.72 9.81
N GLY A 119 -22.21 -5.86 8.79
CA GLY A 119 -23.37 -5.19 8.25
C GLY A 119 -23.01 -4.03 7.33
N VAL A 120 -23.97 -3.14 7.13
CA VAL A 120 -23.81 -1.92 6.35
C VAL A 120 -24.41 -0.77 7.15
N GLN A 121 -23.65 0.32 7.29
CA GLN A 121 -24.07 1.55 7.93
C GLN A 121 -24.12 2.67 6.89
N THR A 122 -25.28 3.28 6.72
CA THR A 122 -25.43 4.43 5.83
C THR A 122 -24.97 5.69 6.55
N MET A 123 -24.02 6.41 5.95
CA MET A 123 -23.53 7.69 6.46
C MET A 123 -23.44 8.71 5.33
N LYS A 124 -23.54 9.99 5.69
CA LYS A 124 -23.39 11.08 4.73
C LYS A 124 -21.93 11.26 4.32
N VAL A 125 -21.70 11.36 3.02
CA VAL A 125 -20.45 11.86 2.43
C VAL A 125 -20.79 13.14 1.68
N GLY A 126 -20.51 14.29 2.30
CA GLY A 126 -21.10 15.56 1.87
C GLY A 126 -22.63 15.49 1.96
N GLY A 127 -23.32 15.72 0.84
CA GLY A 127 -24.80 15.63 0.77
C GLY A 127 -25.35 14.24 0.47
N PHE A 128 -24.52 13.27 0.09
CA PHE A 128 -24.96 11.97 -0.43
C PHE A 128 -24.96 10.90 0.65
N ASP A 129 -25.99 10.04 0.64
CA ASP A 129 -26.03 8.83 1.47
C ASP A 129 -25.13 7.75 0.86
N TYR A 130 -24.13 7.31 1.63
CA TYR A 130 -23.21 6.27 1.22
C TYR A 130 -23.31 5.05 2.14
N PRO A 131 -23.53 3.83 1.59
CA PRO A 131 -23.52 2.60 2.37
C PRO A 131 -22.09 2.18 2.68
N TYR A 132 -21.67 2.30 3.93
CA TYR A 132 -20.39 1.79 4.43
C TYR A 132 -20.57 0.36 4.93
N PRO A 133 -19.98 -0.66 4.30
CA PRO A 133 -19.84 -1.96 4.91
C PRO A 133 -19.07 -1.82 6.23
N LYS A 134 -19.56 -2.46 7.28
CA LYS A 134 -18.97 -2.46 8.61
C LYS A 134 -18.12 -3.70 8.78
N LEU A 135 -16.89 -3.50 9.23
CA LEU A 135 -15.90 -4.53 9.52
C LEU A 135 -15.59 -4.50 11.03
N GLU A 136 -15.85 -5.58 11.73
CA GLU A 136 -15.33 -5.79 13.09
C GLU A 136 -13.90 -6.29 12.99
N ALA A 137 -12.96 -5.39 13.23
CA ALA A 137 -11.54 -5.64 13.06
C ALA A 137 -10.98 -6.39 14.28
N SER A 138 -10.47 -7.60 14.03
CA SER A 138 -9.72 -8.40 15.01
C SER A 138 -8.23 -8.08 15.00
N ARG A 139 -7.73 -7.53 13.88
CA ARG A 139 -6.35 -7.02 13.73
C ARG A 139 -6.37 -5.70 12.99
N VAL A 140 -5.56 -4.76 13.48
CA VAL A 140 -5.29 -3.47 12.85
C VAL A 140 -3.78 -3.35 12.67
N TYR A 141 -3.33 -3.02 11.46
CA TYR A 141 -1.92 -2.84 11.17
C TYR A 141 -1.68 -1.49 10.49
N LEU A 142 -0.98 -0.60 11.18
CA LEU A 142 -0.61 0.72 10.70
C LEU A 142 0.73 0.65 9.98
N TRP A 143 0.75 1.03 8.71
CA TRP A 143 1.98 0.99 7.92
C TRP A 143 2.91 2.17 8.27
N PRO A 144 4.23 1.94 8.26
CA PRO A 144 5.21 3.02 8.24
C PRO A 144 5.02 3.91 7.01
N LEU A 145 5.33 5.20 7.14
CA LEU A 145 5.31 6.12 6.00
C LEU A 145 6.22 5.61 4.89
N ARG A 146 5.77 5.74 3.64
CA ARG A 146 6.63 5.43 2.49
C ARG A 146 7.78 6.43 2.47
N PRO A 147 9.02 6.00 2.15
CA PRO A 147 10.09 6.94 1.84
C PRO A 147 9.60 7.85 0.71
N PRO A 148 9.97 9.15 0.72
CA PRO A 148 9.65 10.03 -0.39
C PRO A 148 10.19 9.40 -1.67
N GLU A 149 9.31 9.24 -2.66
CA GLU A 149 9.69 8.71 -3.96
C GLU A 149 10.78 9.62 -4.52
N ARG A 150 11.98 9.08 -4.73
CA ARG A 150 13.05 9.82 -5.38
C ARG A 150 12.59 10.04 -6.81
N VAL A 151 12.07 11.23 -7.10
CA VAL A 151 11.79 11.65 -8.46
C VAL A 151 13.14 11.71 -9.17
N SER A 152 13.52 10.60 -9.80
CA SER A 152 14.60 10.58 -10.78
C SER A 152 14.08 11.37 -11.97
N ARG A 153 14.17 12.70 -11.88
CA ARG A 153 14.10 13.53 -13.06
C ARG A 153 15.34 13.15 -13.85
N THR A 154 15.18 12.27 -14.84
CA THR A 154 16.20 12.09 -15.87
C THR A 154 16.35 13.45 -16.54
N VAL A 155 17.31 14.23 -16.07
CA VAL A 155 17.69 15.47 -16.72
C VAL A 155 18.45 15.01 -17.95
N TYR A 156 17.79 15.05 -19.11
CA TYR A 156 18.49 14.99 -20.39
C TYR A 156 19.30 16.27 -20.51
N ILE A 157 20.52 16.25 -19.98
CA ILE A 157 21.51 17.25 -20.33
C ILE A 157 21.89 16.91 -21.77
N ASN A 158 21.33 17.64 -22.72
CA ASN A 158 21.89 17.70 -24.06
C ASN A 158 23.25 18.41 -23.93
N SER A 159 24.27 17.66 -23.52
CA SER A 159 25.67 18.07 -23.68
C SER A 159 25.94 18.02 -25.18
N GLY A 160 25.60 19.11 -25.85
CA GLY A 160 25.84 19.31 -27.27
C GLY A 160 27.34 19.29 -27.55
N PHE A 161 27.89 18.09 -27.71
CA PHE A 161 29.25 17.85 -28.21
C PHE A 161 29.30 16.44 -28.81
N GLY A 162 29.04 16.32 -30.12
CA GLY A 162 29.00 15.02 -30.79
C GLY A 162 28.67 15.07 -32.28
N TRP A 163 29.64 15.51 -33.07
CA TRP A 163 29.90 15.27 -34.51
C TRP A 163 28.94 14.34 -35.29
N GLY A 164 28.21 14.91 -36.26
CA GLY A 164 27.38 14.17 -37.22
C GLY A 164 27.01 15.00 -38.45
N TRP A 165 27.88 14.93 -39.46
CA TRP A 165 27.76 15.29 -40.88
C TRP A 165 26.37 15.70 -41.45
N GLY A 166 26.30 16.93 -42.00
CA GLY A 166 25.41 17.26 -43.13
C GLY A 166 24.68 18.61 -43.06
N GLY A 167 25.13 19.62 -43.82
CA GLY A 167 24.32 20.79 -44.21
C GLY A 167 25.02 22.16 -44.07
N PRO A 168 25.23 22.96 -45.15
CA PRO A 168 26.23 24.03 -45.13
C PRO A 168 25.63 25.44 -45.22
N TYR A 169 25.21 26.10 -44.14
CA TYR A 169 24.99 27.57 -44.18
C TYR A 169 25.37 28.22 -42.84
N PHE A 170 26.58 28.76 -42.84
CA PHE A 170 27.12 29.68 -41.85
C PHE A 170 26.54 31.07 -42.15
N TRP A 171 25.70 31.66 -41.28
CA TRP A 171 25.47 33.11 -41.28
C TRP A 171 24.86 33.60 -39.94
N GLY A 172 25.62 34.42 -39.22
CA GLY A 172 25.09 35.65 -38.61
C GLY A 172 24.51 35.64 -37.18
N GLY A 173 25.39 35.74 -36.18
CA GLY A 173 25.31 36.80 -35.15
C GLY A 173 24.43 36.62 -33.90
N PRO A 174 24.83 37.21 -32.73
CA PRO A 174 24.15 37.03 -31.45
C PRO A 174 23.02 38.05 -31.26
N GLY A 175 21.78 37.59 -31.34
CA GLY A 175 20.57 38.38 -31.11
C GLY A 175 19.92 38.06 -29.77
N TRP A 176 20.12 38.93 -28.78
CA TRP A 176 19.37 38.98 -27.54
C TRP A 176 17.93 39.41 -27.83
N TRP A 177 16.93 38.57 -27.57
CA TRP A 177 15.53 39.01 -27.55
C TRP A 177 14.74 38.33 -26.42
N TRP A 178 14.40 39.15 -25.43
CA TRP A 178 13.34 38.92 -24.45
C TRP A 178 11.97 39.04 -25.12
N GLY A 179 10.98 38.28 -24.66
CA GLY A 179 9.58 38.52 -25.02
C GLY A 179 8.60 37.42 -24.59
N TYR A 180 7.96 37.61 -23.43
CA TYR A 180 6.62 37.06 -23.10
C TYR A 180 5.55 37.75 -23.98
N PRO A 181 4.38 37.14 -24.25
CA PRO A 181 3.33 36.78 -23.28
C PRO A 181 3.11 35.28 -23.08
#